data_AF-A0A926XCT0-F1
#
_entry.id   AF-A0A926XCT0-F1
#
_cell.length_a   1.000
_cell.length_b   1.000
_cell.length_c   1.000
_cell.angle_alpha   90.00
_cell.angle_beta   90.00
_cell.angle_gamma   90.00
#
_symmetry.space_group_name_H-M   'P 1'
#
loop_
_entity.id
_entity.type
_entity.pdbx_description
1 polymer ?
#
loop_
_entity_poly.entity_id
_entity_poly.type
_entity_poly.pdbx_seq_one_letter_code
_entity_poly.pdbx_strand_id
1 'polypeptide(L)'
;MPKRNRGYILTPKGAKKLNEAKRERETQHGERCTQEKIRDLTRTFKEDGLDTGTIRKILKGEKGVDKESIRCLFSAFSMQLDDDDLEQVKQNDVPNLISSSMKENETGETLMLLATSMLEKLGFNKLFKMTGSLQNRGYRFHAPYDGDKRHQLILFQHEDSLSLCIPHYILEPYLLILKYWIDSKVLEEAEEVIAGKFLVLPSKKDVFLELLHPNYWNLLEVEGHTIGTFYLNEVETWLYGDDHYDKVLPSIILDEFCPENLSNSDTYLILNENKLFPYTWQMCIRSSEVLQEVIIYFGKLLINAAWDQMPF
;
A
#
# COMPACT_ATOMS: atom_id res chain seq x y z
N MET A 1 -38.82 14.46 6.83
CA MET A 1 -37.76 15.48 7.03
C MET A 1 -37.06 15.73 5.69
N PRO A 2 -36.86 16.97 5.24
CA PRO A 2 -36.25 17.22 3.93
C PRO A 2 -34.76 16.84 3.95
N LYS A 3 -34.34 16.14 2.90
CA LYS A 3 -32.96 15.65 2.65
C LYS A 3 -32.01 16.86 2.59
N ARG A 4 -31.09 17.00 3.56
CA ARG A 4 -30.05 18.05 3.55
C ARG A 4 -29.13 17.83 2.34
N ASN A 5 -29.08 18.79 1.43
CA ASN A 5 -28.26 18.74 0.22
C ASN A 5 -26.75 18.79 0.55
N ARG A 6 -26.08 17.66 0.32
CA ARG A 6 -24.81 17.46 -0.42
C ARG A 6 -23.70 18.49 -0.18
N GLY A 7 -22.72 18.13 0.67
CA GLY A 7 -21.54 18.94 1.01
C GLY A 7 -20.52 19.09 -0.13
N TYR A 8 -19.60 20.03 0.03
CA TYR A 8 -18.54 20.39 -0.91
C TYR A 8 -17.17 19.90 -0.42
N ILE A 9 -16.27 19.59 -1.35
CA ILE A 9 -14.83 19.39 -1.08
C ILE A 9 -14.02 20.42 -1.85
N LEU A 10 -12.74 20.56 -1.50
CA LEU A 10 -11.81 21.37 -2.28
C LEU A 10 -11.38 20.62 -3.54
N THR A 11 -11.35 21.31 -4.68
CA THR A 11 -10.65 20.82 -5.87
C THR A 11 -9.14 20.77 -5.60
N PRO A 12 -8.33 20.08 -6.42
CA PRO A 12 -6.87 20.13 -6.30
C PRO A 12 -6.30 21.55 -6.31
N LYS A 13 -6.92 22.45 -7.09
CA LYS A 13 -6.60 23.89 -7.11
C LYS A 13 -6.85 24.53 -5.75
N GLY A 14 -8.07 24.36 -5.20
CA GLY A 14 -8.43 24.88 -3.88
C GLY A 14 -7.57 24.30 -2.74
N ALA A 15 -7.27 22.99 -2.80
CA ALA A 15 -6.43 22.32 -1.81
C ALA A 15 -4.97 22.80 -1.88
N LYS A 16 -4.42 22.98 -3.08
CA LYS A 16 -3.07 23.54 -3.28
C LYS A 16 -3.00 24.96 -2.71
N LYS A 17 -3.96 25.81 -3.07
CA LYS A 17 -4.09 27.20 -2.58
C LYS A 17 -4.13 27.26 -1.04
N LEU A 18 -4.93 26.40 -0.42
CA LEU A 18 -5.01 26.31 1.05
C LEU A 18 -3.71 25.81 1.69
N ASN A 19 -3.05 24.80 1.12
CA ASN A 19 -1.80 24.26 1.65
C ASN A 19 -0.63 25.26 1.50
N GLU A 20 -0.59 26.03 0.41
CA GLU A 20 0.39 27.09 0.21
C GLU A 20 0.23 28.20 1.27
N ALA A 21 -0.99 28.70 1.48
CA ALA A 21 -1.26 29.71 2.51
C ALA A 21 -0.98 29.19 3.92
N LYS A 22 -1.26 27.92 4.18
CA LYS A 22 -0.87 27.28 5.45
C LYS A 22 0.64 27.30 5.65
N ARG A 23 1.43 26.87 4.65
CA ARG A 23 2.90 26.86 4.72
C ARG A 23 3.49 28.26 4.85
N GLU A 24 2.93 29.22 4.12
CA GLU A 24 3.36 30.62 4.21
C GLU A 24 3.14 31.16 5.63
N ARG A 25 1.98 30.89 6.22
CA ARG A 25 1.69 31.29 7.60
C ARG A 25 2.63 30.64 8.61
N GLU A 26 2.90 29.35 8.47
CA GLU A 26 3.85 28.61 9.31
C GLU A 26 5.26 29.22 9.21
N THR A 27 5.65 29.67 8.01
CA THR A 27 6.93 30.35 7.76
C THR A 27 6.95 31.74 8.41
N GLN A 28 5.86 32.51 8.29
CA GLN A 28 5.76 33.87 8.85
C GLN A 28 5.71 33.91 10.38
N HIS A 29 5.08 32.92 11.02
CA HIS A 29 4.86 32.91 12.47
C HIS A 29 5.78 31.94 13.23
N GLY A 30 6.56 31.12 12.53
CA GLY A 30 7.48 30.15 13.15
C GLY A 30 6.79 29.00 13.89
N GLU A 31 5.48 28.81 13.70
CA GLU A 31 4.66 27.82 14.40
C GLU A 31 3.86 26.96 13.41
N ARG A 32 3.70 25.67 13.71
CA ARG A 32 2.86 24.77 12.90
C ARG A 32 1.38 25.12 13.04
N CYS A 33 0.67 25.12 11.92
CA CYS A 33 -0.78 25.31 11.87
C CYS A 33 -1.48 23.97 12.19
N THR A 34 -1.57 23.63 13.48
CA THR A 34 -2.34 22.47 13.96
C THR A 34 -3.85 22.70 13.80
N GLN A 35 -4.65 21.66 13.95
CA GLN A 35 -6.11 21.77 13.85
C GLN A 35 -6.68 22.68 14.94
N GLU A 36 -6.11 22.64 16.15
CA GLU A 36 -6.47 23.50 17.27
C GLU A 36 -6.13 24.96 16.95
N LYS A 37 -4.94 25.21 16.39
CA LYS A 37 -4.55 26.56 15.99
C LYS A 37 -5.47 27.09 14.90
N ILE A 38 -5.76 26.28 13.89
CA ILE A 38 -6.71 26.65 12.82
C ILE A 38 -8.10 26.93 13.38
N ARG A 39 -8.59 26.15 14.36
CA ARG A 39 -9.85 26.44 15.05
C ARG A 39 -9.81 27.82 15.69
N ASP A 40 -8.74 28.15 16.42
CA ASP A 40 -8.60 29.45 17.05
C ASP A 40 -8.60 30.60 16.02
N LEU A 41 -7.99 30.39 14.86
CA LEU A 41 -7.96 31.36 13.75
C LEU A 41 -9.33 31.59 13.11
N THR A 42 -10.16 30.56 13.09
CA THR A 42 -11.53 30.64 12.56
C THR A 42 -12.52 31.28 13.54
N ARG A 43 -12.13 31.51 14.81
CA ARG A 43 -13.00 32.17 15.80
C ARG A 43 -13.41 33.59 15.42
N THR A 44 -12.59 34.26 14.62
CA THR A 44 -12.90 35.58 14.07
C THR A 44 -14.11 35.58 13.12
N PHE A 45 -14.48 34.41 12.57
CA PHE A 45 -15.55 34.26 11.58
C PHE A 45 -16.70 33.36 12.07
N LYS A 46 -16.50 32.62 13.15
CA LYS A 46 -17.47 31.71 13.74
C LYS A 46 -17.25 31.62 15.25
N GLU A 47 -18.30 31.82 16.05
CA GLU A 47 -18.21 32.01 17.52
C GLU A 47 -17.31 30.98 18.25
N ASP A 48 -17.47 29.69 17.95
CA ASP A 48 -16.65 28.61 18.54
C ASP A 48 -15.43 28.20 17.70
N GLY A 49 -15.23 28.85 16.56
CA GLY A 49 -14.34 28.40 15.49
C GLY A 49 -14.91 27.16 14.76
N LEU A 50 -14.17 26.68 13.77
CA LEU A 50 -14.47 25.41 13.12
C LEU A 50 -14.04 24.25 14.03
N ASP A 51 -14.91 23.27 14.17
CA ASP A 51 -14.59 22.02 14.85
C ASP A 51 -13.34 21.37 14.21
N THR A 52 -12.46 20.80 15.03
CA THR A 52 -11.21 20.19 14.57
C THR A 52 -11.46 19.02 13.61
N GLY A 53 -12.55 18.28 13.81
CA GLY A 53 -13.02 17.25 12.88
C GLY A 53 -13.45 17.83 11.52
N THR A 54 -14.05 19.02 11.50
CA THR A 54 -14.40 19.73 10.26
C THR A 54 -13.16 20.25 9.54
N ILE A 55 -12.22 20.85 10.28
CA ILE A 55 -10.92 21.29 9.75
C ILE A 55 -10.17 20.12 9.13
N ARG A 56 -10.11 18.98 9.84
CA ARG A 56 -9.51 17.75 9.32
C ARG A 56 -10.16 17.30 8.01
N LYS A 57 -11.49 17.31 7.92
CA LYS A 57 -12.20 16.92 6.69
C LYS A 57 -11.86 17.84 5.52
N ILE A 58 -11.79 19.15 5.74
CA ILE A 58 -11.44 20.13 4.70
C ILE A 58 -9.99 19.92 4.24
N LEU A 59 -9.04 19.85 5.17
CA LEU A 59 -7.62 19.69 4.85
C LEU A 59 -7.32 18.39 4.12
N LYS A 60 -8.08 17.33 4.39
CA LYS A 60 -7.90 16.03 3.78
C LYS A 60 -8.74 15.79 2.52
N GLY A 61 -9.76 16.60 2.27
CA GLY A 61 -10.71 16.41 1.17
C GLY A 61 -11.55 15.13 1.24
N GLU A 62 -11.48 14.35 2.32
CA GLU A 62 -12.04 12.98 2.42
C GLU A 62 -13.58 12.93 2.43
N LYS A 63 -14.25 13.98 2.92
CA LYS A 63 -15.71 14.05 3.04
C LYS A 63 -16.20 15.46 2.78
N GLY A 64 -17.32 15.57 2.05
CA GLY A 64 -18.00 16.84 1.82
C GLY A 64 -18.37 17.53 3.13
N VAL A 65 -18.06 18.82 3.21
CA VAL A 65 -18.42 19.71 4.32
C VAL A 65 -19.30 20.86 3.80
N ASP A 66 -19.86 21.64 4.71
CA ASP A 66 -20.66 22.81 4.33
C ASP A 66 -19.79 23.87 3.64
N LYS A 67 -20.30 24.50 2.56
CA LYS A 67 -19.57 25.54 1.79
C LYS A 67 -19.14 26.69 2.69
N GLU A 68 -19.95 27.05 3.68
CA GLU A 68 -19.65 28.12 4.63
C GLU A 68 -18.48 27.75 5.54
N SER A 69 -18.33 26.46 5.87
CA SER A 69 -17.17 26.00 6.66
C SER A 69 -15.87 26.09 5.87
N ILE A 70 -15.90 25.81 4.57
CA ILE A 70 -14.72 25.97 3.70
C ILE A 70 -14.39 27.46 3.55
N ARG A 71 -15.40 28.30 3.34
CA ARG A 71 -15.24 29.75 3.23
C ARG A 71 -14.64 30.37 4.49
N CYS A 72 -15.17 30.01 5.65
CA CYS A 72 -14.66 30.42 6.96
C CYS A 72 -13.17 30.07 7.12
N LEU A 73 -12.76 28.87 6.69
CA LEU A 73 -11.35 28.47 6.72
C LEU A 73 -10.48 29.31 5.78
N PHE A 74 -10.93 29.56 4.55
CA PHE A 74 -10.18 30.39 3.59
C PHE A 74 -10.01 31.82 4.10
N SER A 75 -11.06 32.39 4.69
CA SER A 75 -10.99 33.73 5.29
C SER A 75 -10.02 33.80 6.47
N ALA A 76 -9.89 32.72 7.26
CA ALA A 76 -8.91 32.64 8.35
C ALA A 76 -7.44 32.69 7.88
N PHE A 77 -7.20 32.42 6.59
CA PHE A 77 -5.91 32.58 5.91
C PHE A 77 -5.88 33.79 4.97
N SER A 78 -6.84 34.72 5.09
CA SER A 78 -6.95 35.91 4.24
C SER A 78 -7.08 35.60 2.74
N MET A 79 -7.63 34.44 2.39
CA MET A 79 -7.86 34.03 1.01
C MET A 79 -9.32 34.19 0.60
N GLN A 80 -9.55 34.45 -0.69
CA GLN A 80 -10.87 34.31 -1.30
C GLN A 80 -11.07 32.88 -1.80
N LEU A 81 -12.28 32.35 -1.60
CA LEU A 81 -12.69 31.04 -2.09
C LEU A 81 -13.46 31.23 -3.41
N ASP A 82 -12.90 30.72 -4.50
CA ASP A 82 -13.53 30.78 -5.81
C ASP A 82 -14.41 29.56 -6.04
N ASP A 83 -15.40 29.64 -6.94
CA ASP A 83 -16.25 28.47 -7.23
C ASP A 83 -15.46 27.30 -7.84
N ASP A 84 -14.39 27.59 -8.60
CA ASP A 84 -13.45 26.58 -9.14
C ASP A 84 -12.57 25.92 -8.06
N ASP A 85 -12.53 26.48 -6.84
CA ASP A 85 -11.82 25.89 -5.72
C ASP A 85 -12.68 24.79 -5.04
N LEU A 86 -13.96 24.65 -5.42
CA LEU A 86 -14.92 23.75 -4.81
C LEU A 86 -15.50 22.74 -5.80
N GLU A 87 -15.81 21.55 -5.27
CA GLU A 87 -16.55 20.53 -5.99
C GLU A 87 -17.70 20.01 -5.13
N GLN A 88 -18.89 19.89 -5.71
CA GLN A 88 -20.07 19.39 -5.00
C GLN A 88 -20.07 17.85 -4.98
N VAL A 89 -20.08 17.27 -3.78
CA VAL A 89 -20.10 15.80 -3.63
C VAL A 89 -21.50 15.28 -3.95
N LYS A 90 -21.65 14.60 -5.09
CA LYS A 90 -22.83 13.79 -5.39
C LYS A 90 -22.75 12.52 -4.53
N GLN A 91 -23.88 12.11 -3.95
CA GLN A 91 -23.90 10.98 -3.01
C GLN A 91 -23.51 9.70 -3.78
N ASN A 92 -22.50 8.99 -3.25
CA ASN A 92 -21.59 8.03 -3.88
C ASN A 92 -20.35 8.74 -4.43
N ASP A 93 -19.32 8.90 -3.59
CA ASP A 93 -17.90 8.79 -3.93
C ASP A 93 -17.02 9.40 -2.83
N VAL A 94 -16.06 8.61 -2.36
CA VAL A 94 -14.89 9.02 -1.56
C VAL A 94 -13.79 9.33 -2.59
N PRO A 95 -12.90 10.33 -2.38
CA PRO A 95 -12.39 11.18 -3.45
C PRO A 95 -11.51 10.47 -4.49
N ASN A 96 -11.83 10.71 -5.76
CA ASN A 96 -10.93 10.60 -6.91
C ASN A 96 -9.91 11.75 -6.84
N LEU A 97 -8.61 11.42 -6.75
CA LEU A 97 -7.52 12.32 -7.08
C LEU A 97 -7.00 11.94 -8.47
N ILE A 98 -7.65 12.38 -9.55
CA ILE A 98 -7.05 12.23 -10.89
C ILE A 98 -7.00 13.58 -11.59
N SER A 99 -5.80 14.15 -11.70
CA SER A 99 -5.33 14.66 -12.98
C SER A 99 -3.80 14.77 -12.98
N SER A 100 -3.14 13.65 -13.21
CA SER A 100 -1.82 13.60 -13.84
C SER A 100 -1.80 12.36 -14.69
N SER A 101 -1.97 12.56 -16.00
CA SER A 101 -1.61 11.65 -17.11
C SER A 101 -1.34 10.20 -16.72
N MET A 102 -2.38 9.35 -16.72
CA MET A 102 -2.16 7.91 -16.75
C MET A 102 -1.58 7.56 -18.12
N LYS A 103 -0.36 7.02 -18.15
CA LYS A 103 0.19 6.47 -19.38
C LYS A 103 -0.58 5.19 -19.71
N GLU A 104 -1.31 5.25 -20.81
CA GLU A 104 -1.93 4.07 -21.40
C GLU A 104 -0.83 3.14 -21.92
N ASN A 105 -1.01 1.82 -21.77
CA ASN A 105 -0.12 0.84 -22.40
C ASN A 105 -0.35 0.81 -23.93
N GLU A 106 0.38 -0.02 -24.67
CA GLU A 106 0.24 -0.15 -26.13
C GLU A 106 -1.20 -0.49 -26.60
N THR A 107 -2.05 -0.98 -25.69
CA THR A 107 -3.47 -1.29 -25.93
C THR A 107 -4.46 -0.21 -25.47
N GLY A 108 -4.02 0.93 -24.92
CA GLY A 108 -4.92 1.96 -24.39
C GLY A 108 -5.46 1.69 -22.98
N GLU A 109 -5.12 0.54 -22.37
CA GLU A 109 -5.71 0.06 -21.11
C GLU A 109 -4.73 0.28 -19.95
N THR A 110 -5.22 0.80 -18.81
CA THR A 110 -4.36 0.89 -17.60
C THR A 110 -4.23 -0.48 -16.94
N LEU A 111 -3.13 -0.71 -16.22
CA LEU A 111 -2.95 -1.95 -15.44
C LEU A 111 -4.12 -2.21 -14.48
N MET A 112 -4.71 -1.17 -13.89
CA MET A 112 -5.92 -1.28 -13.07
C MET A 112 -7.14 -1.82 -13.83
N LEU A 113 -7.37 -1.34 -15.07
CA LEU A 113 -8.49 -1.81 -15.89
C LEU A 113 -8.28 -3.28 -16.29
N LEU A 114 -7.07 -3.62 -16.72
CA LEU A 114 -6.67 -4.98 -17.02
C LEU A 114 -6.89 -5.90 -15.80
N ALA A 115 -6.36 -5.54 -14.63
CA ALA A 115 -6.55 -6.30 -13.39
C ALA A 115 -8.03 -6.52 -13.07
N THR A 116 -8.86 -5.47 -13.16
CA THR A 116 -10.29 -5.59 -12.84
C THR A 116 -11.02 -6.47 -13.86
N SER A 117 -10.77 -6.28 -15.15
CA SER A 117 -11.35 -7.11 -16.22
C SER A 117 -11.02 -8.59 -16.01
N MET A 118 -9.78 -8.89 -15.62
CA MET A 118 -9.36 -10.25 -15.32
C MET A 118 -10.05 -10.82 -14.07
N LEU A 119 -10.11 -10.05 -12.98
CA LEU A 119 -10.82 -10.47 -11.76
C LEU A 119 -12.29 -10.75 -12.05
N GLU A 120 -12.96 -9.90 -12.84
CA GLU A 120 -14.33 -10.11 -13.28
C GLU A 120 -14.48 -11.42 -14.08
N LYS A 121 -13.58 -11.68 -15.03
CA LYS A 121 -13.56 -12.94 -15.79
C LYS A 121 -13.33 -14.17 -14.91
N LEU A 122 -12.54 -14.05 -13.84
CA LEU A 122 -12.36 -15.10 -12.83
C LEU A 122 -13.60 -15.30 -11.93
N GLY A 123 -14.60 -14.41 -12.03
CA GLY A 123 -15.82 -14.48 -11.23
C GLY A 123 -15.68 -13.85 -9.84
N PHE A 124 -14.67 -13.00 -9.60
CA PHE A 124 -14.47 -12.33 -8.30
C PHE A 124 -15.74 -11.64 -7.79
N ASN A 125 -16.48 -10.98 -8.68
CA ASN A 125 -17.66 -10.20 -8.32
C ASN A 125 -18.82 -11.05 -7.73
N LYS A 126 -18.76 -12.38 -7.87
CA LYS A 126 -19.73 -13.30 -7.24
C LYS A 126 -19.46 -13.48 -5.74
N LEU A 127 -18.20 -13.40 -5.32
CA LEU A 127 -17.74 -13.69 -3.96
C LEU A 127 -17.33 -12.43 -3.21
N PHE A 128 -16.87 -11.43 -3.95
CA PHE A 128 -16.32 -10.22 -3.41
C PHE A 128 -17.13 -9.01 -3.88
N LYS A 129 -17.45 -8.12 -2.95
CA LYS A 129 -17.93 -6.79 -3.21
C LYS A 129 -16.74 -5.86 -3.47
N MET A 130 -16.69 -5.29 -4.66
CA MET A 130 -15.75 -4.21 -4.99
C MET A 130 -16.19 -2.90 -4.31
N THR A 131 -15.23 -2.14 -3.79
CA THR A 131 -15.39 -0.83 -3.18
C THR A 131 -14.20 0.06 -3.55
N GLY A 132 -14.37 1.37 -3.53
CA GLY A 132 -13.28 2.33 -3.78
C GLY A 132 -13.45 3.13 -5.07
N SER A 133 -12.40 3.85 -5.45
CA SER A 133 -12.35 4.75 -6.60
C SER A 133 -11.72 4.07 -7.83
N LEU A 134 -11.60 4.79 -8.94
CA LEU A 134 -10.96 4.26 -10.15
C LEU A 134 -9.48 3.92 -9.92
N GLN A 135 -8.78 4.70 -9.09
CA GLN A 135 -7.37 4.50 -8.76
C GLN A 135 -7.16 3.52 -7.61
N ASN A 136 -8.14 3.36 -6.72
CA ASN A 136 -8.01 2.56 -5.51
C ASN A 136 -9.19 1.61 -5.39
N ARG A 137 -8.99 0.34 -5.68
CA ARG A 137 -10.05 -0.68 -5.63
C ARG A 137 -9.76 -1.68 -4.54
N GLY A 138 -10.71 -1.86 -3.63
CA GLY A 138 -10.67 -2.89 -2.60
C GLY A 138 -11.79 -3.90 -2.81
N TYR A 139 -11.46 -5.18 -2.76
CA TYR A 139 -12.39 -6.30 -2.81
C TYR A 139 -12.54 -6.90 -1.43
N ARG A 140 -13.77 -7.00 -0.94
CA ARG A 140 -14.12 -7.57 0.37
C ARG A 140 -15.15 -8.67 0.19
N PHE A 141 -15.26 -9.64 1.08
CA PHE A 141 -16.28 -10.68 0.99
C PHE A 141 -17.72 -10.16 0.92
N HIS A 142 -18.59 -10.88 0.20
CA HIS A 142 -20.03 -10.60 0.13
C HIS A 142 -20.80 -11.10 1.37
N ALA A 143 -20.27 -12.09 2.10
CA ALA A 143 -21.01 -12.84 3.11
C ALA A 143 -21.30 -12.04 4.41
N PRO A 144 -22.45 -12.29 5.10
CA PRO A 144 -23.01 -11.39 6.10
C PRO A 144 -22.74 -11.77 7.56
N TYR A 145 -22.01 -12.85 7.84
CA TYR A 145 -21.86 -13.39 9.19
C TYR A 145 -20.61 -12.89 9.88
N ASP A 146 -20.73 -11.78 10.63
CA ASP A 146 -19.74 -11.23 11.59
C ASP A 146 -18.26 -11.30 11.14
N GLY A 147 -18.08 -11.38 9.83
CA GLY A 147 -16.92 -11.97 9.20
C GLY A 147 -15.99 -10.88 8.77
N ASP A 148 -14.74 -11.27 8.65
CA ASP A 148 -13.61 -10.41 8.41
C ASP A 148 -13.93 -9.26 7.42
N LYS A 149 -14.13 -8.05 7.96
CA LYS A 149 -14.47 -6.85 7.20
C LYS A 149 -13.27 -6.32 6.40
N ARG A 150 -12.11 -6.98 6.53
CA ARG A 150 -10.89 -6.66 5.80
C ARG A 150 -11.06 -6.92 4.31
N HIS A 151 -10.38 -6.10 3.53
CA HIS A 151 -10.25 -6.31 2.10
C HIS A 151 -9.33 -7.51 1.86
N GLN A 152 -9.73 -8.40 0.96
CA GLN A 152 -8.99 -9.60 0.62
C GLN A 152 -8.10 -9.39 -0.61
N LEU A 153 -8.33 -8.30 -1.34
CA LEU A 153 -7.46 -7.83 -2.41
C LEU A 153 -7.60 -6.30 -2.49
N ILE A 154 -6.49 -5.60 -2.61
CA ILE A 154 -6.47 -4.14 -2.77
C ILE A 154 -5.55 -3.77 -3.93
N LEU A 155 -6.03 -2.87 -4.78
CA LEU A 155 -5.35 -2.38 -5.97
C LEU A 155 -5.16 -0.87 -5.83
N PHE A 156 -3.93 -0.38 -6.05
CA PHE A 156 -3.61 1.04 -6.11
C PHE A 156 -2.88 1.36 -7.41
N GLN A 157 -3.48 2.18 -8.26
CA GLN A 157 -2.86 2.65 -9.50
C GLN A 157 -1.92 3.82 -9.20
N HIS A 158 -0.66 3.66 -9.60
CA HIS A 158 0.35 4.73 -9.66
C HIS A 158 0.51 5.19 -11.12
N GLU A 159 1.43 6.12 -11.38
CA GLU A 159 1.63 6.68 -12.73
C GLU A 159 2.05 5.62 -13.77
N ASP A 160 2.96 4.72 -13.39
CA ASP A 160 3.58 3.70 -14.24
C ASP A 160 3.43 2.27 -13.71
N SER A 161 2.73 2.08 -12.59
CA SER A 161 2.65 0.80 -11.91
C SER A 161 1.32 0.58 -11.20
N LEU A 162 1.06 -0.68 -10.86
CA LEU A 162 -0.07 -1.10 -10.05
C LEU A 162 0.46 -1.78 -8.79
N SER A 163 0.11 -1.25 -7.62
CA SER A 163 0.34 -1.95 -6.36
C SER A 163 -0.81 -2.90 -6.08
N LEU A 164 -0.48 -4.17 -5.81
CA LEU A 164 -1.40 -5.18 -5.31
C LEU A 164 -1.12 -5.45 -3.84
N CYS A 165 -2.16 -5.51 -3.01
CA CYS A 165 -2.06 -5.96 -1.63
C CYS A 165 -2.90 -7.22 -1.43
N ILE A 166 -2.27 -8.29 -0.96
CA ILE A 166 -2.89 -9.60 -0.71
C ILE A 166 -2.61 -9.99 0.75
N PRO A 167 -3.59 -10.57 1.48
CA PRO A 167 -3.39 -11.02 2.85
C PRO A 167 -2.19 -11.94 3.06
N HIS A 168 -1.52 -11.79 4.21
CA HIS A 168 -0.33 -12.60 4.54
C HIS A 168 -0.59 -14.10 4.43
N TYR A 169 -1.69 -14.57 5.01
CA TYR A 169 -2.06 -16.00 5.03
C TYR A 169 -2.24 -16.62 3.64
N ILE A 170 -2.49 -15.81 2.61
CA ILE A 170 -2.61 -16.29 1.22
C ILE A 170 -1.24 -16.44 0.57
N LEU A 171 -0.32 -15.50 0.82
CA LEU A 171 0.98 -15.48 0.14
C LEU A 171 2.10 -16.18 0.90
N GLU A 172 2.07 -16.21 2.23
CA GLU A 172 3.11 -16.80 3.08
C GLU A 172 3.59 -18.19 2.62
N PRO A 173 2.70 -19.13 2.21
CA PRO A 173 3.13 -20.44 1.71
C PRO A 173 3.95 -20.41 0.40
N TYR A 174 3.98 -19.28 -0.30
CA TYR A 174 4.61 -19.09 -1.61
C TYR A 174 5.78 -18.11 -1.58
N LEU A 175 6.17 -17.63 -0.39
CA LEU A 175 7.26 -16.66 -0.27
C LEU A 175 8.62 -17.34 -0.24
N LEU A 176 9.56 -16.73 -0.95
CA LEU A 176 10.99 -16.86 -0.69
C LEU A 176 11.39 -15.74 0.28
N ILE A 177 11.88 -16.11 1.46
CA ILE A 177 12.32 -15.16 2.49
C ILE A 177 13.83 -15.33 2.65
N LEU A 178 14.57 -14.26 2.38
CA LEU A 178 16.01 -14.22 2.62
C LEU A 178 16.25 -13.49 3.94
N LYS A 179 17.04 -14.11 4.81
CA LYS A 179 17.39 -13.60 6.13
C LYS A 179 18.91 -13.61 6.33
N TYR A 180 19.37 -12.95 7.37
CA TYR A 180 20.77 -13.00 7.78
C TYR A 180 20.89 -12.71 9.27
N TRP A 181 21.99 -13.17 9.84
CA TRP A 181 22.36 -12.94 11.22
C TRP A 181 23.25 -11.69 11.33
N ILE A 182 23.05 -10.90 12.36
CA ILE A 182 23.98 -9.83 12.77
C ILE A 182 24.43 -10.05 14.21
N ASP A 183 25.64 -9.62 14.50
CA ASP A 183 26.22 -9.69 15.84
C ASP A 183 25.54 -8.64 16.74
N SER A 184 24.75 -9.09 17.72
CA SER A 184 24.10 -8.20 18.68
C SER A 184 25.08 -7.85 19.80
N LYS A 185 25.62 -6.63 19.74
CA LYS A 185 26.48 -6.09 20.81
C LYS A 185 25.80 -5.97 22.18
N VAL A 186 24.48 -6.18 22.26
CA VAL A 186 23.67 -5.93 23.46
C VAL A 186 23.24 -7.23 24.15
N LEU A 187 22.98 -8.29 23.39
CA LEU A 187 22.35 -9.50 23.93
C LEU A 187 23.28 -10.71 24.02
N GLU A 188 24.53 -10.62 23.54
CA GLU A 188 25.46 -11.77 23.40
C GLU A 188 24.93 -12.93 22.52
N GLU A 189 23.79 -12.71 21.85
CA GLU A 189 23.11 -13.63 20.94
C GLU A 189 23.06 -13.03 19.54
N ALA A 190 23.06 -13.88 18.50
CA ALA A 190 22.89 -13.40 17.13
C ALA A 190 21.45 -12.91 16.90
N GLU A 191 21.30 -11.74 16.26
CA GLU A 191 19.99 -11.22 15.88
C GLU A 191 19.66 -11.60 14.43
N GLU A 192 18.46 -12.11 14.22
CA GLU A 192 17.93 -12.43 12.89
C GLU A 192 17.35 -11.17 12.21
N VAL A 193 17.78 -10.90 10.99
CA VAL A 193 17.30 -9.79 10.17
C VAL A 193 16.74 -10.31 8.84
N ILE A 194 15.62 -9.75 8.41
CA ILE A 194 15.01 -10.08 7.10
C ILE A 194 15.67 -9.21 6.02
N ALA A 195 16.37 -9.85 5.09
CA ALA A 195 16.97 -9.21 3.93
C ALA A 195 15.88 -8.82 2.90
N GLY A 196 14.94 -9.73 2.64
CA GLY A 196 13.86 -9.48 1.70
C GLY A 196 12.83 -10.60 1.67
N LYS A 197 11.64 -10.26 1.18
CA LYS A 197 10.54 -11.19 0.91
C LYS A 197 10.21 -11.12 -0.56
N PHE A 198 10.22 -12.26 -1.22
CA PHE A 198 10.11 -12.37 -2.66
C PHE A 198 9.01 -13.36 -3.02
N LEU A 199 8.33 -13.09 -4.13
CA LEU A 199 7.38 -13.98 -4.76
C LEU A 199 7.91 -14.32 -6.13
N VAL A 200 8.53 -15.49 -6.26
CA VAL A 200 8.99 -15.99 -7.55
C VAL A 200 7.77 -16.39 -8.36
N LEU A 201 7.68 -15.89 -9.60
CA LEU A 201 6.54 -16.18 -10.46
C LEU A 201 6.56 -17.67 -10.85
N PRO A 202 5.47 -18.43 -10.62
CA PRO A 202 5.45 -19.87 -10.89
C PRO A 202 5.87 -20.25 -12.32
N SER A 203 5.49 -19.45 -13.32
CA SER A 203 5.84 -19.70 -14.72
C SER A 203 7.31 -19.38 -15.06
N LYS A 204 8.01 -18.68 -14.17
CA LYS A 204 9.38 -18.20 -14.36
C LYS A 204 10.38 -18.82 -13.40
N LYS A 205 10.00 -19.89 -12.69
CA LYS A 205 10.85 -20.54 -11.69
C LYS A 205 12.25 -20.89 -12.23
N ASP A 206 12.31 -21.56 -13.37
CA ASP A 206 13.58 -22.02 -13.94
C ASP A 206 14.44 -20.83 -14.40
N VAL A 207 13.82 -19.85 -15.07
CA VAL A 207 14.49 -18.61 -15.50
C VAL A 207 15.01 -17.80 -14.30
N PHE A 208 14.25 -17.76 -13.19
CA PHE A 208 14.68 -17.10 -11.96
C PHE A 208 15.97 -17.72 -11.42
N LEU A 209 16.04 -19.06 -11.38
CA LEU A 209 17.20 -19.81 -10.87
C LEU A 209 18.41 -19.71 -11.82
N GLU A 210 18.20 -19.85 -13.13
CA GLU A 210 19.25 -19.73 -14.16
C GLU A 210 19.90 -18.33 -14.18
N LEU A 211 19.11 -17.29 -13.93
CA LEU A 211 19.56 -15.89 -13.93
C LEU A 211 19.81 -15.35 -12.52
N LEU A 212 19.82 -16.22 -11.51
CA LEU A 212 20.13 -15.82 -10.14
C LEU A 212 21.55 -15.24 -10.11
N HIS A 213 21.71 -14.12 -9.40
CA HIS A 213 23.03 -13.49 -9.32
C HIS A 213 24.04 -14.48 -8.67
N PRO A 214 25.27 -14.63 -9.21
CA PRO A 214 26.21 -15.69 -8.82
C PRO A 214 26.52 -15.77 -7.32
N ASN A 215 26.46 -14.64 -6.62
CA ASN A 215 26.65 -14.58 -5.16
C ASN A 215 25.59 -15.39 -4.38
N TYR A 216 24.45 -15.75 -4.99
CA TYR A 216 23.36 -16.49 -4.34
C TYR A 216 23.16 -17.91 -4.88
N TRP A 217 23.95 -18.35 -5.89
CA TRP A 217 23.78 -19.66 -6.52
C TRP A 217 23.84 -20.81 -5.53
N ASN A 218 24.83 -20.77 -4.62
CA ASN A 218 25.02 -21.81 -3.62
C ASN A 218 23.85 -21.93 -2.63
N LEU A 219 23.02 -20.89 -2.51
CA LEU A 219 21.89 -20.86 -1.57
C LEU A 219 20.59 -21.39 -2.17
N LEU A 220 20.29 -21.05 -3.43
CA LEU A 220 18.97 -21.29 -4.02
C LEU A 220 18.99 -22.22 -5.24
N GLU A 221 20.05 -22.19 -6.05
CA GLU A 221 20.11 -22.96 -7.30
C GLU A 221 20.44 -24.43 -7.03
N VAL A 222 21.41 -24.70 -6.16
CA VAL A 222 21.84 -26.07 -5.82
C VAL A 222 20.67 -26.92 -5.32
N GLU A 223 19.75 -26.31 -4.60
CA GLU A 223 18.58 -26.98 -4.04
C GLU A 223 17.28 -26.71 -4.82
N GLY A 224 17.32 -25.85 -5.84
CA GLY A 224 16.17 -25.51 -6.69
C GLY A 224 15.00 -24.86 -5.94
N HIS A 225 15.30 -24.16 -4.84
CA HIS A 225 14.31 -23.57 -3.95
C HIS A 225 13.90 -22.17 -4.39
N THR A 226 12.58 -21.96 -4.52
CA THR A 226 11.98 -20.65 -4.81
C THR A 226 10.88 -20.25 -3.83
N ILE A 227 10.73 -21.05 -2.76
CA ILE A 227 9.84 -20.85 -1.63
C ILE A 227 10.57 -21.33 -0.38
N GLY A 228 10.27 -20.74 0.78
CA GLY A 228 10.90 -21.07 2.06
C GLY A 228 11.75 -19.93 2.61
N THR A 229 12.43 -20.20 3.72
CA THR A 229 13.31 -19.24 4.40
C THR A 229 14.76 -19.70 4.30
N PHE A 230 15.64 -18.82 3.85
CA PHE A 230 17.06 -19.10 3.64
C PHE A 230 17.92 -18.01 4.25
N TYR A 231 19.08 -18.39 4.78
CA TYR A 231 20.01 -17.46 5.42
C TYR A 231 21.19 -17.15 4.49
N LEU A 232 21.52 -15.88 4.36
CA LEU A 232 22.62 -15.37 3.54
C LEU A 232 23.99 -15.52 4.22
N ASN A 233 23.98 -15.88 5.51
CA ASN A 233 25.16 -16.18 6.30
C ASN A 233 24.83 -17.23 7.36
N GLU A 234 25.87 -17.76 7.98
CA GLU A 234 25.77 -18.80 9.00
C GLU A 234 26.05 -18.23 10.39
N VAL A 235 25.53 -18.91 11.41
CA VAL A 235 25.87 -18.66 12.80
C VAL A 235 26.49 -19.92 13.38
N GLU A 236 27.63 -19.77 14.05
CA GLU A 236 28.23 -20.84 14.83
C GLU A 236 27.84 -20.65 16.30
N THR A 237 27.12 -21.63 16.86
CA THR A 237 26.71 -21.62 18.26
C THR A 237 27.57 -22.58 19.07
N TRP A 238 28.08 -22.12 20.20
CA TRP A 238 28.87 -22.91 21.15
C TRP A 238 28.29 -22.82 22.55
N LEU A 239 28.53 -23.87 23.34
CA LEU A 239 28.20 -23.93 24.76
C LEU A 239 29.48 -23.86 25.58
N TYR A 240 29.53 -22.94 26.55
CA TYR A 240 30.62 -22.88 27.52
C TYR A 240 30.04 -22.90 28.94
N GLY A 241 29.88 -24.11 29.48
CA GLY A 241 29.09 -24.29 30.71
C GLY A 241 27.59 -24.26 30.41
N ASP A 242 26.85 -23.41 31.12
CA ASP A 242 25.41 -23.17 30.89
C ASP A 242 25.15 -21.97 29.96
N ASP A 243 26.21 -21.28 29.50
CA ASP A 243 26.11 -20.09 28.65
C ASP A 243 26.18 -20.44 27.16
N HIS A 244 25.37 -19.73 26.36
CA HIS A 244 25.31 -19.82 24.90
C HIS A 244 26.08 -18.66 24.26
N TYR A 245 26.92 -18.98 23.28
CA TYR A 245 27.66 -17.98 22.50
C TYR A 245 27.42 -18.19 21.02
N ASP A 246 26.95 -17.14 20.36
CA ASP A 246 26.79 -17.12 18.91
C ASP A 246 27.92 -16.32 18.27
N LYS A 247 28.46 -16.86 17.19
CA LYS A 247 29.40 -16.16 16.32
C LYS A 247 28.83 -16.11 14.91
N VAL A 248 28.47 -14.91 14.48
CA VAL A 248 28.05 -14.66 13.11
C VAL A 248 29.24 -14.78 12.18
N LEU A 249 29.15 -15.67 11.20
CA LEU A 249 30.19 -15.80 10.18
C LEU A 249 30.02 -14.67 9.15
N PRO A 250 31.11 -13.94 8.82
CA PRO A 250 31.05 -12.89 7.81
C PRO A 250 30.67 -13.50 6.46
N SER A 251 29.67 -12.93 5.83
CA SER A 251 29.28 -13.26 4.46
C SER A 251 29.53 -12.06 3.57
N ILE A 252 30.31 -12.27 2.51
CA ILE A 252 30.57 -11.28 1.45
C ILE A 252 29.24 -10.77 0.85
N ILE A 253 28.17 -11.56 0.99
CA ILE A 253 26.86 -11.32 0.40
C ILE A 253 26.13 -10.12 1.04
N LEU A 254 26.38 -9.79 2.31
CA LEU A 254 25.53 -8.84 3.05
C LEU A 254 25.77 -7.37 2.72
N ASP A 255 27.03 -6.96 2.59
CA ASP A 255 27.38 -5.56 2.30
C ASP A 255 26.97 -5.15 0.88
N GLU A 256 26.72 -6.12 0.00
CA GLU A 256 26.34 -5.93 -1.41
C GLU A 256 24.90 -6.41 -1.71
N PHE A 257 24.13 -6.80 -0.68
CA PHE A 257 22.80 -7.34 -0.90
C PHE A 257 21.85 -6.27 -1.43
N CYS A 258 21.44 -6.41 -2.69
CA CYS A 258 20.47 -5.56 -3.35
C CYS A 258 19.27 -6.44 -3.76
N PRO A 259 18.13 -6.36 -3.05
CA PRO A 259 16.92 -7.13 -3.36
C PRO A 259 16.47 -7.02 -4.81
N GLU A 260 16.71 -5.88 -5.45
CA GLU A 260 16.35 -5.57 -6.83
C GLU A 260 17.21 -6.30 -7.87
N ASN A 261 18.37 -6.83 -7.46
CA ASN A 261 19.34 -7.49 -8.32
C ASN A 261 19.45 -9.00 -8.04
N LEU A 262 18.44 -9.61 -7.40
CA LEU A 262 18.46 -11.04 -7.07
C LEU A 262 18.48 -11.92 -8.33
N SER A 263 17.66 -11.56 -9.32
CA SER A 263 17.54 -12.20 -10.64
C SER A 263 16.96 -11.18 -11.64
N ASN A 264 16.47 -11.63 -12.79
CA ASN A 264 15.72 -10.79 -13.72
C ASN A 264 14.41 -10.29 -13.07
N SER A 265 14.16 -8.97 -13.11
CA SER A 265 13.02 -8.32 -12.44
C SER A 265 11.64 -8.80 -12.90
N ASP A 266 11.55 -9.48 -14.05
CA ASP A 266 10.30 -10.03 -14.57
C ASP A 266 10.04 -11.46 -14.10
N THR A 267 10.90 -12.01 -13.24
CA THR A 267 10.81 -13.40 -12.74
C THR A 267 10.36 -13.50 -11.28
N TYR A 268 10.37 -12.40 -10.54
CA TYR A 268 9.95 -12.33 -9.15
C TYR A 268 9.42 -10.95 -8.79
N LEU A 269 8.69 -10.87 -7.67
CA LEU A 269 8.20 -9.62 -7.10
C LEU A 269 8.75 -9.42 -5.69
N ILE A 270 9.11 -8.18 -5.35
CA ILE A 270 9.51 -7.80 -3.99
C ILE A 270 8.25 -7.43 -3.20
N LEU A 271 8.13 -7.99 -1.99
CA LEU A 271 7.00 -7.80 -1.09
C LEU A 271 7.39 -6.89 0.06
N ASN A 272 6.55 -5.88 0.28
CA ASN A 272 6.69 -4.90 1.34
C ASN A 272 5.48 -4.95 2.27
N GLU A 273 5.67 -4.57 3.52
CA GLU A 273 4.55 -4.37 4.43
C GLU A 273 3.75 -3.12 4.02
N ASN A 274 2.43 -3.25 3.96
CA ASN A 274 1.58 -2.10 3.73
C ASN A 274 1.23 -1.42 5.06
N LYS A 275 1.65 -0.16 5.24
CA LYS A 275 1.38 0.62 6.46
C LYS A 275 -0.11 0.86 6.71
N LEU A 276 -0.93 0.93 5.67
CA LEU A 276 -2.38 1.14 5.77
C LEU A 276 -3.13 -0.18 5.98
N PHE A 277 -2.57 -1.29 5.50
CA PHE A 277 -3.13 -2.63 5.59
C PHE A 277 -2.07 -3.62 6.11
N PRO A 278 -1.70 -3.57 7.41
CA PRO A 278 -0.58 -4.32 7.96
C PRO A 278 -0.73 -5.85 7.94
N TYR A 279 -1.91 -6.35 7.56
CA TYR A 279 -2.22 -7.77 7.39
C TYR A 279 -2.01 -8.25 5.94
N THR A 280 -1.49 -7.38 5.07
CA THR A 280 -1.28 -7.65 3.65
C THR A 280 0.16 -7.39 3.25
N TRP A 281 0.64 -8.21 2.33
CA TRP A 281 1.85 -7.93 1.58
C TRP A 281 1.50 -7.08 0.37
N GLN A 282 2.27 -6.02 0.15
CA GLN A 282 2.19 -5.17 -1.03
C GLN A 282 3.29 -5.54 -2.02
N MET A 283 2.91 -5.72 -3.28
CA MET A 283 3.81 -5.87 -4.42
C MET A 283 3.50 -4.78 -5.45
N CYS A 284 4.51 -4.31 -6.17
CA CYS A 284 4.39 -3.30 -7.21
C CYS A 284 4.65 -3.94 -8.58
N ILE A 285 3.73 -3.79 -9.52
CA ILE A 285 3.77 -4.46 -10.82
C ILE A 285 3.75 -3.40 -11.93
N ARG A 286 4.70 -3.49 -12.86
CA ARG A 286 4.80 -2.60 -14.04
C ARG A 286 4.48 -3.32 -15.36
N SER A 287 4.69 -4.63 -15.43
CA SER A 287 4.43 -5.45 -16.61
C SER A 287 2.99 -5.97 -16.62
N SER A 288 2.37 -5.93 -17.81
CA SER A 288 1.03 -6.48 -18.02
C SER A 288 1.02 -8.01 -17.93
N GLU A 289 2.10 -8.64 -18.37
CA GLU A 289 2.32 -10.09 -18.39
C GLU A 289 2.46 -10.61 -16.96
N VAL A 290 3.30 -9.94 -16.16
CA VAL A 290 3.46 -10.25 -14.73
C VAL A 290 2.14 -10.06 -13.99
N LEU A 291 1.42 -8.97 -14.26
CA LEU A 291 0.11 -8.73 -13.65
C LEU A 291 -0.88 -9.84 -13.99
N GLN A 292 -0.92 -10.28 -15.25
CA GLN A 292 -1.81 -11.34 -15.70
C GLN A 292 -1.55 -12.64 -14.95
N GLU A 293 -0.28 -13.04 -14.85
CA GLU A 293 0.11 -14.24 -14.11
C GLU A 293 -0.29 -14.15 -12.64
N VAL A 294 0.02 -13.04 -11.97
CA VAL A 294 -0.31 -12.83 -10.55
C VAL A 294 -1.83 -12.90 -10.32
N ILE A 295 -2.63 -12.23 -11.14
CA ILE A 295 -4.10 -12.24 -11.00
C ILE A 295 -4.67 -13.62 -11.29
N ILE A 296 -4.18 -14.32 -12.33
CA ILE A 296 -4.66 -15.66 -12.66
C ILE A 296 -4.35 -16.65 -11.55
N TYR A 297 -3.14 -16.61 -10.99
CA TYR A 297 -2.70 -17.56 -9.98
C TYR A 297 -3.28 -17.22 -8.60
N PHE A 298 -2.98 -16.04 -8.08
CA PHE A 298 -3.38 -15.65 -6.71
C PHE A 298 -4.84 -15.23 -6.63
N GLY A 299 -5.45 -14.75 -7.72
CA GLY A 299 -6.90 -14.54 -7.77
C GLY A 299 -7.67 -15.85 -7.58
N LYS A 300 -7.22 -16.96 -8.18
CA LYS A 300 -7.82 -18.28 -7.94
C LYS A 300 -7.63 -18.74 -6.49
N LEU A 301 -6.46 -18.51 -5.91
CA LEU A 301 -6.21 -18.84 -4.50
C LEU A 301 -7.14 -18.07 -3.55
N LEU A 302 -7.35 -16.78 -3.81
CA LEU A 302 -8.30 -15.96 -3.06
C LEU A 302 -9.75 -16.46 -3.21
N ILE A 303 -10.16 -16.86 -4.42
CA ILE A 303 -11.47 -17.46 -4.66
C ILE A 303 -11.63 -18.80 -3.92
N ASN A 304 -10.60 -19.64 -3.90
CA ASN A 304 -10.66 -20.93 -3.20
C ASN A 304 -10.74 -20.74 -1.68
N ALA A 305 -9.87 -19.89 -1.12
CA ALA A 305 -9.91 -19.52 0.28
C ALA A 305 -11.27 -18.90 0.68
N ALA A 306 -11.93 -18.23 -0.27
CA ALA A 306 -13.26 -17.69 -0.11
C ALA A 306 -14.35 -18.75 0.00
N TRP A 307 -14.28 -19.80 -0.81
CA TRP A 307 -15.22 -20.92 -0.74
C TRP A 307 -15.06 -21.72 0.55
N ASP A 308 -13.83 -21.93 1.01
CA ASP A 308 -13.55 -22.67 2.25
C ASP A 308 -14.15 -22.00 3.51
N GLN A 309 -14.45 -20.70 3.43
CA GLN A 309 -15.07 -19.93 4.52
C GLN A 309 -16.61 -19.90 4.46
N MET A 310 -17.24 -20.44 3.41
CA MET A 310 -18.70 -20.47 3.31
C MET A 310 -19.29 -21.67 4.07
N PRO A 311 -20.30 -21.47 4.94
CA PRO A 311 -21.01 -22.59 5.55
C PRO A 311 -21.78 -23.35 4.48
N PHE A 312 -21.56 -24.67 4.42
CA PHE A 312 -22.33 -25.61 3.59
C PHE A 312 -23.77 -25.75 4.07
#